data_AF-A0ABD0XPG4-F1
#
_entry.id   AF-A0ABD0XPG4-F1
#
_cell.length_a   1.000
_cell.length_b   1.000
_cell.length_c   1.000
_cell.angle_alpha   90.00
_cell.angle_beta   90.00
_cell.angle_gamma   90.00
#
_symmetry.space_group_name_H-M   'P 1'
#
loop_
_entity.id
_entity.type
_entity.pdbx_description
1 polymer ?
#
loop_
_entity_poly.entity_id
_entity_poly.type
_entity_poly.pdbx_seq_one_letter_code
_entity_poly.pdbx_strand_id
1 'polypeptide(L)'
;MRMVLARFLRRLPIFLSLHFPLSPSSPTLPLLLPFYPSSSPPPPTKMALSFPRHRHVIWETEELVAYLHPRPWTPGATILEPKTSGENPSPAARSLFSLEEGAYLGLLLGARAVGDLLCERLGVKRCALVAGPHSHSPPQIRVLPLHGLDSEWRPHLAGEEHYTHHDPGYITSKSGPRWTDTSLQEIQAEIRSHLPVPEAPPNLTFLGEDPSHPCLFSRIVRGEEQQWRVWEDEGHVAFLTPFPNSPGLTVLVPRRPLTSDIFRLEEEDYKSLVLATLKVARILEEGLGAWGVGLIFEGFEIDYAHAKLIPLLSPNTSVQVDGGSDPNSSPSQPQLNTFYPGFVSSEDGPVASMDSLKELHDKISQDS
;
A
#
# COMPACT_ATOMS: atom_id res chain seq x y z
N MET A 1 -8.22 2.60 -24.46
CA MET A 1 -9.32 2.35 -23.50
C MET A 1 -10.25 1.19 -23.90
N ARG A 2 -9.74 0.02 -24.32
CA ARG A 2 -10.58 -1.12 -24.78
C ARG A 2 -10.22 -2.50 -24.25
N MET A 3 -9.16 -2.67 -23.46
CA MET A 3 -8.75 -3.99 -22.94
C MET A 3 -8.90 -4.16 -21.42
N VAL A 4 -8.97 -3.07 -20.66
CA VAL A 4 -9.29 -3.11 -19.21
C VAL A 4 -10.80 -3.04 -18.95
N LEU A 5 -11.59 -2.53 -19.91
CA LEU A 5 -13.05 -2.43 -19.82
C LEU A 5 -13.80 -3.70 -20.31
N ALA A 6 -13.13 -4.64 -20.97
CA ALA A 6 -13.78 -5.68 -21.78
C ALA A 6 -14.15 -6.98 -21.02
N ARG A 7 -13.97 -7.06 -19.69
CA ARG A 7 -14.28 -8.29 -18.92
C ARG A 7 -15.46 -8.21 -17.95
N PHE A 8 -16.25 -7.13 -17.96
CA PHE A 8 -17.33 -6.93 -16.97
C PHE A 8 -18.78 -7.01 -17.50
N LEU A 9 -19.00 -7.59 -18.69
CA LEU A 9 -20.34 -7.88 -19.19
C LEU A 9 -20.50 -9.37 -19.49
N ARG A 10 -20.82 -10.16 -18.45
CA ARG A 10 -21.56 -11.43 -18.54
C ARG A 10 -21.81 -11.98 -17.13
N ARG A 11 -23.04 -11.83 -16.65
CA ARG A 11 -23.87 -12.86 -15.96
C ARG A 11 -25.13 -12.21 -15.37
N LEU A 12 -26.24 -12.30 -16.10
CA LEU A 12 -27.58 -12.39 -15.51
C LEU A 12 -27.89 -13.87 -15.22
N PRO A 13 -28.64 -14.15 -14.16
CA PRO A 13 -29.77 -15.07 -14.26
C PRO A 13 -31.02 -14.39 -13.66
N ILE A 14 -32.04 -14.10 -14.47
CA ILE A 14 -33.26 -14.92 -14.65
C ILE A 14 -33.89 -15.35 -13.31
N PHE A 15 -34.92 -14.60 -12.93
CA PHE A 15 -35.92 -14.94 -11.92
C PHE A 15 -36.69 -16.22 -12.31
N LEU A 16 -36.90 -17.13 -11.35
CA LEU A 16 -38.03 -18.06 -11.39
C LEU A 16 -38.64 -18.18 -9.98
N SER A 17 -39.86 -17.67 -9.84
CA SER A 17 -40.73 -17.83 -8.67
C SER A 17 -41.24 -19.26 -8.57
N LEU A 18 -41.19 -19.86 -7.38
CA LEU A 18 -42.08 -20.95 -6.99
C LEU A 18 -42.60 -20.69 -5.58
N HIS A 19 -43.93 -20.62 -5.49
CA HIS A 19 -44.75 -20.49 -4.29
C HIS A 19 -45.01 -21.86 -3.61
N PHE A 20 -45.55 -21.77 -2.38
CA PHE A 20 -46.32 -22.75 -1.58
C PHE A 20 -45.60 -23.33 -0.34
N PRO A 21 -46.33 -23.70 0.74
CA PRO A 21 -47.18 -22.85 1.59
C PRO A 21 -46.83 -23.00 3.10
N LEU A 22 -47.46 -22.16 3.93
CA LEU A 22 -47.36 -22.11 5.39
C LEU A 22 -48.20 -23.19 6.12
N SER A 23 -47.84 -23.37 7.42
CA SER A 23 -48.64 -23.76 8.61
C SER A 23 -48.35 -25.16 9.23
N PRO A 24 -48.65 -25.42 10.53
CA PRO A 24 -48.49 -24.60 11.76
C PRO A 24 -47.89 -25.34 12.99
N SER A 25 -47.58 -24.57 14.05
CA SER A 25 -47.65 -24.85 15.53
C SER A 25 -46.96 -26.10 16.12
N SER A 26 -46.12 -26.00 17.16
CA SER A 26 -46.44 -25.86 18.60
C SER A 26 -45.13 -25.98 19.46
N PRO A 27 -45.17 -26.01 20.81
CA PRO A 27 -45.21 -24.89 21.74
C PRO A 27 -43.89 -24.68 22.53
N THR A 28 -43.71 -23.46 23.04
CA THR A 28 -42.64 -23.02 23.95
C THR A 28 -42.87 -23.45 25.41
N LEU A 29 -41.82 -23.94 26.07
CA LEU A 29 -41.72 -24.16 27.52
C LEU A 29 -40.59 -23.27 28.07
N PRO A 30 -40.79 -22.49 29.16
CA PRO A 30 -39.74 -21.65 29.73
C PRO A 30 -38.94 -22.45 30.76
N LEU A 31 -37.63 -22.60 30.54
CA LEU A 31 -36.68 -23.10 31.54
C LEU A 31 -36.07 -21.90 32.27
N LEU A 32 -36.50 -21.72 33.53
CA LEU A 32 -35.82 -20.86 34.50
C LEU A 32 -34.42 -21.41 34.79
N LEU A 33 -33.38 -20.64 34.50
CA LEU A 33 -32.03 -20.86 35.02
C LEU A 33 -31.77 -19.87 36.17
N PRO A 34 -31.14 -20.32 37.27
CA PRO A 34 -30.91 -19.49 38.45
C PRO A 34 -29.78 -18.48 38.21
N PHE A 35 -29.98 -17.26 38.72
CA PHE A 35 -28.99 -16.20 38.82
C PHE A 35 -27.77 -16.67 39.64
N TYR A 36 -26.59 -16.68 39.01
CA TYR A 36 -25.31 -16.66 39.70
C TYR A 36 -24.74 -15.23 39.64
N PRO A 37 -24.27 -14.65 40.77
CA PRO A 37 -23.65 -13.34 40.77
C PRO A 37 -22.32 -13.37 39.99
N SER A 38 -22.24 -12.48 39.00
CA SER A 38 -21.06 -12.20 38.18
C SER A 38 -19.92 -11.70 39.06
N SER A 39 -18.87 -12.51 39.20
CA SER A 39 -17.53 -12.03 39.51
C SER A 39 -16.73 -12.09 38.21
N SER A 40 -16.58 -10.95 37.55
CA SER A 40 -15.70 -10.83 36.40
C SER A 40 -14.25 -10.99 36.86
N PRO A 41 -13.45 -11.91 36.28
CA PRO A 41 -12.01 -11.88 36.50
C PRO A 41 -11.46 -10.60 35.87
N PRO A 42 -10.43 -9.97 36.46
CA PRO A 42 -9.80 -8.81 35.85
C PRO A 42 -9.26 -9.18 34.45
N PRO A 43 -9.25 -8.24 33.49
CA PRO A 43 -8.76 -8.51 32.15
C PRO A 43 -7.31 -9.03 32.22
N PRO A 44 -6.92 -9.98 31.36
CA PRO A 44 -5.55 -10.46 31.35
C PRO A 44 -4.64 -9.28 31.03
N THR A 45 -3.81 -8.89 31.99
CA THR A 45 -2.67 -8.01 31.76
C THR A 45 -1.91 -8.62 30.59
N LYS A 46 -1.90 -7.95 29.42
CA LYS A 46 -0.99 -8.29 28.33
C LYS A 46 0.41 -8.16 28.90
N MET A 47 0.97 -9.27 29.37
CA MET A 47 2.39 -9.37 29.64
C MET A 47 3.05 -9.04 28.30
N ALA A 48 3.69 -7.88 28.25
CA ALA A 48 4.68 -7.60 27.24
C ALA A 48 5.76 -8.69 27.42
N LEU A 49 5.66 -9.74 26.61
CA LEU A 49 6.72 -10.72 26.46
C LEU A 49 7.89 -9.99 25.81
N SER A 50 8.74 -9.37 26.63
CA SER A 50 10.04 -8.87 26.24
C SER A 50 10.96 -10.06 26.01
N PHE A 51 10.87 -10.64 24.81
CA PHE A 51 11.95 -11.47 24.30
C PHE A 51 13.04 -10.52 23.78
N PRO A 52 14.32 -10.72 24.12
CA PRO A 52 15.38 -10.19 23.30
C PRO A 52 15.34 -10.98 21.99
N ARG A 53 14.53 -10.51 21.03
CA ARG A 53 14.36 -11.18 19.74
C ARG A 53 15.67 -11.07 18.99
N HIS A 54 16.39 -12.17 18.87
CA HIS A 54 17.44 -12.31 17.86
C HIS A 54 16.83 -11.92 16.52
N ARG A 55 17.25 -10.78 15.98
CA ARG A 55 16.82 -10.31 14.65
C ARG A 55 17.66 -11.04 13.63
N HIS A 56 17.01 -11.67 12.66
CA HIS A 56 17.68 -12.30 11.52
C HIS A 56 18.12 -11.20 10.55
N VAL A 57 19.18 -10.47 10.90
CA VAL A 57 19.76 -9.37 10.11
C VAL A 57 20.38 -9.94 8.84
N ILE A 58 19.99 -9.40 7.69
CA ILE A 58 20.47 -9.86 6.38
C ILE A 58 21.28 -8.78 5.65
N TRP A 59 21.21 -7.54 6.10
CA TRP A 59 21.91 -6.40 5.51
C TRP A 59 21.96 -5.25 6.51
N GLU A 60 23.06 -4.51 6.54
CA GLU A 60 23.20 -3.32 7.38
C GLU A 60 24.23 -2.34 6.82
N THR A 61 24.09 -1.08 7.20
CA THR A 61 25.10 -0.02 7.07
C THR A 61 25.42 0.55 8.45
N GLU A 62 26.18 1.64 8.53
CA GLU A 62 26.36 2.36 9.79
C GLU A 62 25.03 2.89 10.34
N GLU A 63 24.09 3.28 9.47
CA GLU A 63 22.86 4.00 9.82
C GLU A 63 21.60 3.13 9.72
N LEU A 64 21.60 2.08 8.91
CA LEU A 64 20.41 1.28 8.59
C LEU A 64 20.61 -0.20 8.92
N VAL A 65 19.52 -0.89 9.20
CA VAL A 65 19.50 -2.35 9.41
C VAL A 65 18.28 -2.96 8.73
N ALA A 66 18.49 -4.09 8.05
CA ALA A 66 17.44 -4.88 7.44
C ALA A 66 17.43 -6.31 7.99
N TYR A 67 16.25 -6.80 8.37
CA TYR A 67 16.09 -8.13 8.97
C TYR A 67 14.77 -8.79 8.55
N LEU A 68 14.73 -10.12 8.56
CA LEU A 68 13.54 -10.87 8.18
C LEU A 68 12.34 -10.56 9.08
N HIS A 69 11.19 -10.32 8.45
CA HIS A 69 9.94 -10.03 9.13
C HIS A 69 9.42 -11.30 9.85
N PRO A 70 9.19 -11.29 11.18
CA PRO A 70 8.79 -12.48 11.93
C PRO A 70 7.35 -12.94 11.67
N ARG A 71 6.55 -12.09 11.02
CA ARG A 71 5.17 -12.36 10.56
C ARG A 71 5.03 -12.04 9.08
N PRO A 72 5.77 -12.72 8.19
CA PRO A 72 5.97 -12.26 6.82
C PRO A 72 4.67 -12.37 6.01
N TRP A 73 4.34 -11.34 5.24
CA TRP A 73 3.23 -11.38 4.29
C TRP A 73 3.55 -12.26 3.06
N THR A 74 4.83 -12.35 2.70
CA THR A 74 5.41 -13.18 1.64
C THR A 74 6.74 -13.77 2.14
N PRO A 75 7.15 -15.00 1.75
CA PRO A 75 8.44 -15.55 2.14
C PRO A 75 9.60 -14.60 1.83
N GLY A 76 10.47 -14.35 2.81
CA GLY A 76 11.58 -13.41 2.69
C GLY A 76 11.21 -11.92 2.86
N ALA A 77 9.96 -11.59 3.21
CA ALA A 77 9.59 -10.23 3.58
C ALA A 77 10.55 -9.68 4.64
N THR A 78 11.08 -8.49 4.39
CA THR A 78 12.17 -7.89 5.16
C THR A 78 11.73 -6.53 5.67
N ILE A 79 12.02 -6.25 6.94
CA ILE A 79 11.90 -4.92 7.54
C ILE A 79 13.24 -4.21 7.38
N LEU A 80 13.22 -3.00 6.84
CA LEU A 80 14.32 -2.04 6.84
C LEU A 80 13.95 -0.86 7.73
N GLU A 81 14.83 -0.51 8.67
CA GLU A 81 14.65 0.63 9.57
C GLU A 81 16.00 1.31 9.88
N PRO A 82 15.98 2.59 10.30
CA PRO A 82 17.15 3.23 10.88
C PRO A 82 17.61 2.52 12.16
N LYS A 83 18.93 2.44 12.37
CA LYS A 83 19.51 2.02 13.64
C LYS A 83 19.22 3.09 14.69
N THR A 84 18.45 2.74 15.72
CA THR A 84 18.15 3.68 16.80
C THR A 84 19.38 3.86 17.70
N SER A 85 19.73 5.10 18.02
CA SER A 85 20.81 5.45 18.96
C SER A 85 20.45 5.22 20.44
N GLY A 86 19.30 4.58 20.73
CA GLY A 86 18.79 4.33 22.08
C GLY A 86 17.74 5.35 22.58
N GLU A 87 17.37 6.35 21.77
CA GLU A 87 16.30 7.29 22.10
C GLU A 87 14.95 6.83 21.54
N ASN A 88 13.88 6.97 22.34
CA ASN A 88 12.52 6.72 21.85
C ASN A 88 12.16 7.78 20.82
N PRO A 89 11.73 7.40 19.59
CA PRO A 89 11.35 8.38 18.59
C PRO A 89 10.19 9.25 19.10
N SER A 90 10.31 10.56 18.88
CA SER A 90 9.22 11.51 19.09
C SER A 90 7.95 11.03 18.36
N PRO A 91 6.75 11.30 18.88
CA PRO A 91 5.50 11.00 18.18
C PRO A 91 5.41 11.48 16.73
N ALA A 92 6.10 12.58 16.41
CA ALA A 92 6.19 13.14 15.06
C ALA A 92 7.17 12.39 14.13
N ALA A 93 8.08 11.58 14.67
CA ALA A 93 9.10 10.84 13.94
C ALA A 93 8.65 9.43 13.52
N ARG A 94 7.34 9.24 13.27
CA ARG A 94 6.72 7.92 13.00
C ARG A 94 6.29 7.71 11.54
N SER A 95 6.19 8.81 10.77
CA SER A 95 5.95 8.78 9.33
C SER A 95 7.28 8.74 8.60
N LEU A 96 7.33 8.02 7.48
CA LEU A 96 8.45 8.08 6.55
C LEU A 96 8.64 9.52 6.03
N PHE A 97 7.55 10.26 5.86
CA PHE A 97 7.53 11.56 5.20
C PHE A 97 7.84 12.74 6.14
N SER A 98 7.94 12.47 7.45
CA SER A 98 8.43 13.45 8.43
C SER A 98 9.95 13.45 8.59
N LEU A 99 10.66 12.54 7.92
CA LEU A 99 12.12 12.53 7.90
C LEU A 99 12.68 13.74 7.13
N GLU A 100 13.88 14.17 7.54
CA GLU A 100 14.77 15.03 6.76
C GLU A 100 15.05 14.39 5.40
N GLU A 101 15.22 15.21 4.37
CA GLU A 101 15.31 14.74 2.97
C GLU A 101 16.44 13.71 2.78
N GLY A 102 17.61 13.96 3.38
CA GLY A 102 18.74 13.03 3.32
C GLY A 102 18.47 11.69 3.99
N ALA A 103 17.82 11.70 5.16
CA ALA A 103 17.46 10.46 5.88
C ALA A 103 16.37 9.67 5.14
N TYR A 104 15.37 10.38 4.60
CA TYR A 104 14.36 9.79 3.73
C TYR A 104 15.03 9.11 2.53
N LEU A 105 15.88 9.85 1.80
CA LEU A 105 16.54 9.33 0.62
C LEU A 105 17.45 8.13 0.94
N GLY A 106 18.21 8.21 2.04
CA GLY A 106 19.05 7.11 2.51
C GLY A 106 18.25 5.84 2.79
N LEU A 107 17.07 5.95 3.41
CA LEU A 107 16.21 4.81 3.69
C LEU A 107 15.65 4.18 2.40
N LEU A 108 15.25 4.99 1.41
CA LEU A 108 14.77 4.50 0.11
C LEU A 108 15.90 3.83 -0.70
N LEU A 109 17.10 4.42 -0.72
CA LEU A 109 18.27 3.78 -1.34
C LEU A 109 18.64 2.46 -0.64
N GLY A 110 18.52 2.40 0.69
CA GLY A 110 18.65 1.16 1.45
C GLY A 110 17.61 0.12 1.03
N ALA A 111 16.34 0.53 0.83
CA ALA A 111 15.28 -0.37 0.39
C ALA A 111 15.55 -0.94 -1.01
N ARG A 112 16.12 -0.13 -1.90
CA ARG A 112 16.58 -0.57 -3.22
C ARG A 112 17.68 -1.63 -3.10
N ALA A 113 18.73 -1.37 -2.30
CA ALA A 113 19.82 -2.32 -2.09
C ALA A 113 19.34 -3.66 -1.48
N VAL A 114 18.43 -3.60 -0.50
CA VAL A 114 17.79 -4.78 0.09
C VAL A 114 16.94 -5.51 -0.95
N GLY A 115 16.18 -4.79 -1.79
CA GLY A 115 15.41 -5.38 -2.89
C GLY A 115 16.30 -6.15 -3.87
N ASP A 116 17.44 -5.58 -4.24
CA ASP A 116 18.41 -6.21 -5.13
C ASP A 116 19.00 -7.49 -4.52
N LEU A 117 19.42 -7.42 -3.25
CA LEU A 117 19.89 -8.59 -2.48
C LEU A 117 18.83 -9.70 -2.45
N LEU A 118 17.58 -9.37 -2.13
CA LEU A 118 16.51 -10.37 -2.05
C LEU A 118 16.20 -10.99 -3.41
N CYS A 119 16.23 -10.20 -4.50
CA CYS A 119 16.06 -10.73 -5.86
C CYS A 119 17.16 -11.74 -6.21
N GLU A 120 18.43 -11.39 -5.95
CA GLU A 120 19.57 -12.27 -6.21
C GLU A 120 19.48 -13.56 -5.39
N ARG A 121 19.30 -13.44 -4.07
CA ARG A 121 19.43 -14.58 -3.14
C ARG A 121 18.21 -15.48 -3.14
N LEU A 122 17.01 -14.94 -3.34
CA LEU A 122 15.79 -15.73 -3.35
C LEU A 122 15.40 -16.20 -4.76
N GLY A 123 16.05 -15.67 -5.81
CA GLY A 123 15.73 -15.96 -7.20
C GLY A 123 14.40 -15.37 -7.65
N VAL A 124 13.86 -14.40 -6.92
CA VAL A 124 12.66 -13.66 -7.33
C VAL A 124 13.04 -12.62 -8.38
N LYS A 125 12.10 -12.29 -9.28
CA LYS A 125 12.36 -11.32 -10.35
C LYS A 125 12.25 -9.88 -9.91
N ARG A 126 11.44 -9.62 -8.88
CA ARG A 126 11.12 -8.28 -8.39
C ARG A 126 10.80 -8.33 -6.91
N CYS A 127 11.07 -7.21 -6.22
CA CYS A 127 10.52 -6.92 -4.91
C CYS A 127 9.59 -5.71 -4.99
N ALA A 128 8.55 -5.72 -4.16
CA ALA A 128 7.73 -4.53 -3.89
C ALA A 128 8.25 -3.78 -2.66
N LEU A 129 7.87 -2.52 -2.56
CA LEU A 129 8.07 -1.68 -1.37
C LEU A 129 6.71 -1.34 -0.78
N VAL A 130 6.55 -1.51 0.53
CA VAL A 130 5.39 -1.05 1.28
C VAL A 130 5.86 -0.33 2.54
N ALA A 131 5.49 0.94 2.70
CA ALA A 131 5.81 1.72 3.88
C ALA A 131 4.58 2.45 4.37
N GLY A 132 4.13 2.14 5.59
CA GLY A 132 3.06 2.87 6.27
C GLY A 132 3.55 3.35 7.63
N PRO A 133 3.09 4.50 8.12
CA PRO A 133 3.39 4.93 9.48
C PRO A 133 2.87 3.91 10.50
N HIS A 134 3.63 3.70 11.57
CA HIS A 134 3.29 2.79 12.65
C HIS A 134 3.20 3.56 13.97
N SER A 135 2.20 3.26 14.79
CA SER A 135 1.96 3.98 16.06
C SER A 135 3.05 3.76 17.11
N HIS A 136 3.85 2.69 17.00
CA HIS A 136 4.74 2.22 18.06
C HIS A 136 6.16 1.86 17.62
N SER A 137 6.54 2.13 16.37
CA SER A 137 7.87 1.83 15.82
C SER A 137 8.44 3.03 15.06
N PRO A 138 9.77 3.12 14.90
CA PRO A 138 10.37 4.07 13.97
C PRO A 138 9.85 3.87 12.53
N PRO A 139 10.06 4.83 11.63
CA PRO A 139 9.71 4.68 10.23
C PRO A 139 10.41 3.45 9.67
N GLN A 140 9.62 2.56 9.09
CA GLN A 140 10.10 1.29 8.55
C GLN A 140 9.56 1.07 7.15
N ILE A 141 10.38 0.44 6.33
CA ILE A 141 10.03 0.00 4.99
C ILE A 141 9.97 -1.52 5.00
N ARG A 142 8.89 -2.07 4.43
CA ARG A 142 8.79 -3.50 4.14
C ARG A 142 9.18 -3.72 2.69
N VAL A 143 10.23 -4.51 2.46
CA VAL A 143 10.62 -4.99 1.14
C VAL A 143 10.05 -6.39 0.97
N LEU A 144 9.23 -6.59 -0.07
CA LEU A 144 8.41 -7.79 -0.25
C LEU A 144 8.83 -8.54 -1.53
N PRO A 145 9.53 -9.68 -1.43
CA PRO A 145 9.81 -10.55 -2.57
C PRO A 145 8.52 -11.03 -3.25
N LEU A 146 8.44 -10.85 -4.58
CA LEU A 146 7.27 -11.24 -5.37
C LEU A 146 7.55 -12.58 -6.06
N HIS A 147 7.08 -13.67 -5.43
CA HIS A 147 7.29 -15.04 -5.90
C HIS A 147 6.34 -15.42 -7.04
N GLY A 148 6.79 -16.29 -7.95
CA GLY A 148 5.95 -16.86 -9.01
C GLY A 148 5.70 -15.98 -10.23
N LEU A 149 6.48 -14.91 -10.38
CA LEU A 149 6.45 -14.07 -11.57
C LEU A 149 7.21 -14.72 -12.72
N ASP A 150 6.69 -14.55 -13.94
CA ASP A 150 7.40 -14.91 -15.16
C ASP A 150 8.44 -13.85 -15.54
N SER A 151 9.32 -14.17 -16.49
CA SER A 151 10.34 -13.23 -16.98
C SER A 151 9.76 -12.09 -17.83
N GLU A 152 8.64 -12.33 -18.52
CA GLU A 152 7.94 -11.31 -19.29
C GLU A 152 6.93 -10.59 -18.41
N TRP A 153 6.93 -9.26 -18.46
CA TRP A 153 5.94 -8.47 -17.76
C TRP A 153 4.55 -8.70 -18.34
N ARG A 154 3.57 -8.88 -17.46
CA ARG A 154 2.15 -8.86 -17.78
C ARG A 154 1.40 -8.21 -16.62
N PRO A 155 0.20 -7.66 -16.86
CA PRO A 155 -0.59 -7.12 -15.77
C PRO A 155 -1.03 -8.24 -14.83
N HIS A 156 -0.85 -8.03 -13.53
CA HIS A 156 -1.34 -8.88 -12.47
C HIS A 156 -2.26 -8.03 -11.58
N LEU A 157 -3.55 -8.34 -11.59
CA LEU A 157 -4.57 -7.60 -10.84
C LEU A 157 -5.14 -8.49 -9.74
N ALA A 158 -5.41 -7.90 -8.58
CA ALA A 158 -6.13 -8.57 -7.52
C ALA A 158 -7.50 -9.07 -8.02
N GLY A 159 -7.93 -10.24 -7.55
CA GLY A 159 -9.24 -10.79 -7.88
C GLY A 159 -10.41 -10.09 -7.20
N GLU A 160 -10.14 -9.26 -6.19
CA GLU A 160 -11.12 -8.60 -5.34
C GLU A 160 -10.78 -7.11 -5.19
N GLU A 161 -11.81 -6.28 -5.13
CA GLU A 161 -11.69 -4.86 -4.79
C GLU A 161 -11.60 -4.69 -3.27
N HIS A 162 -11.02 -3.57 -2.84
CA HIS A 162 -10.94 -3.17 -1.45
C HIS A 162 -11.21 -1.67 -1.32
N TYR A 163 -12.00 -1.28 -0.32
CA TYR A 163 -12.28 0.13 -0.05
C TYR A 163 -12.51 0.39 1.43
N THR A 164 -11.90 1.45 1.95
CA THR A 164 -12.07 1.95 3.32
C THR A 164 -12.13 3.47 3.32
N HIS A 165 -13.06 4.06 4.06
CA HIS A 165 -13.12 5.53 4.23
C HIS A 165 -12.06 6.09 5.17
N HIS A 166 -11.62 5.27 6.12
CA HIS A 166 -10.68 5.62 7.16
C HIS A 166 -9.58 4.57 7.22
N ASP A 167 -8.45 4.92 7.83
CA ASP A 167 -7.33 4.02 8.02
C ASP A 167 -7.76 2.71 8.73
N PRO A 168 -7.66 1.55 8.06
CA PRO A 168 -7.98 0.25 8.65
C PRO A 168 -6.82 -0.32 9.48
N GLY A 169 -5.71 0.42 9.64
CA GLY A 169 -4.50 -0.01 10.32
C GLY A 169 -3.50 -0.74 9.41
N TYR A 170 -3.75 -0.76 8.10
CA TYR A 170 -2.84 -1.29 7.08
C TYR A 170 -3.07 -0.57 5.74
N ILE A 171 -2.11 -0.71 4.83
CA ILE A 171 -2.22 -0.24 3.45
C ILE A 171 -2.14 -1.41 2.49
N THR A 172 -2.87 -1.31 1.38
CA THR A 172 -2.90 -2.32 0.33
C THR A 172 -2.87 -1.66 -1.03
N SER A 173 -2.37 -2.38 -2.03
CA SER A 173 -2.30 -1.90 -3.40
C SER A 173 -3.52 -2.25 -4.26
N LYS A 174 -4.48 -3.02 -3.70
CA LYS A 174 -5.74 -3.40 -4.34
C LYS A 174 -6.50 -2.17 -4.83
N SER A 175 -7.13 -2.26 -6.00
CA SER A 175 -8.08 -1.25 -6.47
C SER A 175 -9.37 -1.26 -5.63
N GLY A 176 -10.01 -0.10 -5.51
CA GLY A 176 -11.38 -0.01 -5.02
C GLY A 176 -12.40 0.14 -6.15
N PRO A 177 -13.69 0.32 -5.80
CA PRO A 177 -14.72 0.59 -6.78
C PRO A 177 -14.45 1.93 -7.48
N ARG A 178 -14.94 2.07 -8.71
CA ARG A 178 -14.79 3.33 -9.44
C ARG A 178 -15.53 4.46 -8.72
N TRP A 179 -14.82 5.54 -8.44
CA TRP A 179 -15.42 6.78 -7.96
C TRP A 179 -16.04 7.63 -9.07
N THR A 180 -17.01 8.46 -8.70
CA THR A 180 -17.61 9.42 -9.63
C THR A 180 -16.63 10.55 -9.96
N ASP A 181 -16.77 11.12 -11.15
CA ASP A 181 -15.92 12.24 -11.58
C ASP A 181 -16.11 13.46 -10.65
N THR A 182 -17.31 13.67 -10.10
CA THR A 182 -17.62 14.72 -9.11
C THR A 182 -16.86 14.49 -7.80
N SER A 183 -16.90 13.28 -7.23
CA SER A 183 -16.18 12.95 -6.00
C SER A 183 -14.66 13.12 -6.16
N LEU A 184 -14.13 12.77 -7.33
CA LEU A 184 -12.72 12.97 -7.66
C LEU A 184 -12.38 14.46 -7.81
N GLN A 185 -13.27 15.27 -8.38
CA GLN A 185 -13.09 16.73 -8.47
C GLN A 185 -13.10 17.41 -7.10
N GLU A 186 -13.99 16.99 -6.20
CA GLU A 186 -14.08 17.53 -4.83
C GLU A 186 -12.80 17.26 -4.05
N ILE A 187 -12.33 16.00 -4.03
CA ILE A 187 -11.06 15.65 -3.37
C ILE A 187 -9.87 16.35 -4.05
N GLN A 188 -9.87 16.44 -5.37
CA GLN A 188 -8.81 17.16 -6.08
C GLN A 188 -8.77 18.63 -5.67
N ALA A 189 -9.92 19.31 -5.60
CA ALA A 189 -10.01 20.70 -5.21
C ALA A 189 -9.54 20.90 -3.76
N GLU A 190 -9.92 20.00 -2.86
CA GLU A 190 -9.48 20.03 -1.46
C GLU A 190 -7.95 19.94 -1.34
N ILE A 191 -7.33 18.95 -1.99
CA ILE A 191 -5.86 18.79 -2.00
C ILE A 191 -5.20 20.02 -2.62
N ARG A 192 -5.70 20.48 -3.77
CA ARG A 192 -5.11 21.61 -4.50
C ARG A 192 -5.24 22.94 -3.78
N SER A 193 -6.25 23.11 -2.91
CA SER A 193 -6.45 24.35 -2.15
C SER A 193 -5.27 24.70 -1.23
N HIS A 194 -4.44 23.71 -0.90
CA HIS A 194 -3.23 23.84 -0.08
C HIS A 194 -1.95 24.07 -0.90
N LEU A 195 -2.04 24.07 -2.24
CA LEU A 195 -0.91 24.41 -3.09
C LEU A 195 -0.68 25.92 -3.14
N PRO A 196 0.56 26.39 -3.41
CA PRO A 196 0.82 27.81 -3.63
C PRO A 196 -0.01 28.43 -4.75
N VAL A 197 -0.36 27.64 -5.77
CA VAL A 197 -1.19 28.06 -6.91
C VAL A 197 -2.24 26.97 -7.20
N PRO A 198 -3.38 26.96 -6.49
CA PRO A 198 -4.40 25.91 -6.62
C PRO A 198 -4.98 25.77 -8.03
N GLU A 199 -5.10 26.87 -8.76
CA GLU A 199 -5.70 26.93 -10.11
C GLU A 199 -4.67 26.87 -11.24
N ALA A 200 -3.42 26.47 -10.96
CA ALA A 200 -2.40 26.36 -12.01
C ALA A 200 -2.86 25.39 -13.12
N PRO A 201 -2.83 25.80 -14.41
CA PRO A 201 -3.20 24.92 -15.51
C PRO A 201 -2.20 23.76 -15.61
N PRO A 202 -2.64 22.57 -16.05
CA PRO A 202 -1.78 21.41 -16.10
C PRO A 202 -0.65 21.58 -17.13
N ASN A 203 0.58 21.30 -16.74
CA ASN A 203 1.70 21.22 -17.67
C ASN A 203 1.65 19.89 -18.42
N LEU A 204 1.32 19.91 -19.72
CA LEU A 204 1.17 18.70 -20.54
C LEU A 204 2.48 18.20 -21.16
N THR A 205 3.63 18.71 -20.71
CA THR A 205 4.94 18.28 -21.18
C THR A 205 5.14 16.79 -20.90
N PHE A 206 5.43 16.05 -21.96
CA PHE A 206 5.75 14.63 -21.94
C PHE A 206 7.20 14.43 -22.39
N LEU A 207 7.97 13.67 -21.62
CA LEU A 207 9.41 13.53 -21.79
C LEU A 207 9.82 12.15 -22.33
N GLY A 208 8.90 11.43 -22.97
CA GLY A 208 9.20 10.17 -23.62
C GLY A 208 9.86 10.36 -24.98
N GLU A 209 10.77 9.44 -25.33
CA GLU A 209 11.47 9.43 -26.61
C GLU A 209 10.51 9.30 -27.80
N ASP A 210 9.45 8.48 -27.66
CA ASP A 210 8.32 8.44 -28.58
C ASP A 210 7.21 9.39 -28.08
N PRO A 211 6.99 10.55 -28.71
CA PRO A 211 5.95 11.51 -28.28
C PRO A 211 4.53 10.92 -28.27
N SER A 212 4.30 9.86 -29.04
CA SER A 212 3.01 9.18 -29.18
C SER A 212 2.88 7.92 -28.32
N HIS A 213 3.82 7.68 -27.39
CA HIS A 213 3.88 6.45 -26.61
C HIS A 213 2.50 6.05 -26.06
N PRO A 214 2.02 4.82 -26.34
CA PRO A 214 0.61 4.46 -26.19
C PRO A 214 0.23 4.03 -24.78
N CYS A 215 1.15 4.01 -23.81
CA CYS A 215 0.82 3.64 -22.43
C CYS A 215 -0.21 4.61 -21.82
N LEU A 216 -1.08 4.09 -20.94
CA LEU A 216 -2.13 4.89 -20.29
C LEU A 216 -1.55 6.11 -19.55
N PHE A 217 -0.46 5.93 -18.79
CA PHE A 217 0.15 7.05 -18.07
C PHE A 217 0.79 8.08 -19.00
N SER A 218 1.35 7.66 -20.14
CA SER A 218 1.81 8.61 -21.17
C SER A 218 0.66 9.48 -21.68
N ARG A 219 -0.51 8.89 -21.92
CA ARG A 219 -1.72 9.64 -22.34
C ARG A 219 -2.23 10.58 -21.25
N ILE A 220 -2.19 10.17 -19.97
CA ILE A 220 -2.51 11.05 -18.82
C ILE A 220 -1.54 12.24 -18.75
N VAL A 221 -0.22 12.00 -18.85
CA VAL A 221 0.78 13.08 -18.84
C VAL A 221 0.55 14.10 -19.97
N ARG A 222 0.13 13.64 -21.15
CA ARG A 222 -0.23 14.50 -22.30
C ARG A 222 -1.62 15.12 -22.22
N GLY A 223 -2.44 14.76 -21.23
CA GLY A 223 -3.81 15.27 -21.09
C GLY A 223 -4.81 14.71 -22.11
N GLU A 224 -4.50 13.54 -22.69
CA GLU A 224 -5.37 12.83 -23.64
C GLU A 224 -6.45 11.99 -22.94
N GLU A 225 -6.34 11.82 -21.63
CA GLU A 225 -7.28 11.09 -20.78
C GLU A 225 -7.86 12.02 -19.72
N GLN A 226 -9.07 11.70 -19.23
CA GLN A 226 -9.62 12.35 -18.05
C GLN A 226 -8.68 12.15 -16.86
N GLN A 227 -8.40 13.23 -16.13
CA GLN A 227 -7.41 13.24 -15.07
C GLN A 227 -7.78 14.23 -13.97
N TRP A 228 -7.30 13.93 -12.76
CA TRP A 228 -7.49 14.75 -11.56
C TRP A 228 -6.12 15.00 -10.92
N ARG A 229 -5.33 15.88 -11.54
CA ARG A 229 -3.96 16.19 -11.10
C ARG A 229 -3.97 16.95 -9.79
N VAL A 230 -3.21 16.48 -8.83
CA VAL A 230 -3.08 17.09 -7.49
C VAL A 230 -1.74 17.76 -7.29
N TRP A 231 -0.72 17.40 -8.05
CA TRP A 231 0.59 18.03 -8.00
C TRP A 231 1.40 17.69 -9.25
N GLU A 232 2.35 18.54 -9.63
CA GLU A 232 3.33 18.25 -10.68
C GLU A 232 4.60 19.10 -10.51
N ASP A 233 5.69 18.65 -11.12
CA ASP A 233 6.92 19.40 -11.30
C ASP A 233 7.48 19.22 -12.73
N GLU A 234 8.74 19.62 -12.95
CA GLU A 234 9.42 19.48 -14.24
C GLU A 234 9.57 18.03 -14.70
N GLY A 235 9.64 17.07 -13.77
CA GLY A 235 9.92 15.66 -14.03
C GLY A 235 8.73 14.72 -13.83
N HIS A 236 7.70 15.13 -13.07
CA HIS A 236 6.67 14.24 -12.56
C HIS A 236 5.26 14.84 -12.56
N VAL A 237 4.28 13.93 -12.49
CA VAL A 237 2.85 14.26 -12.37
C VAL A 237 2.22 13.34 -11.33
N ALA A 238 1.47 13.91 -10.38
CA ALA A 238 0.65 13.19 -9.41
C ALA A 238 -0.85 13.43 -9.69
N PHE A 239 -1.63 12.35 -9.74
CA PHE A 239 -3.06 12.40 -10.01
C PHE A 239 -3.85 11.36 -9.23
N LEU A 240 -5.12 11.63 -8.96
CA LEU A 240 -6.01 10.68 -8.30
C LEU A 240 -6.32 9.51 -9.24
N THR A 241 -6.27 8.29 -8.71
CA THR A 241 -6.83 7.13 -9.43
C THR A 241 -8.35 7.20 -9.39
N PRO A 242 -9.06 6.82 -10.46
CA PRO A 242 -10.51 6.68 -10.41
C PRO A 242 -10.97 5.41 -9.68
N PHE A 243 -10.06 4.52 -9.28
CA PHE A 243 -10.35 3.28 -8.52
C PHE A 243 -9.68 3.29 -7.14
N PRO A 244 -9.92 4.31 -6.30
CA PRO A 244 -9.19 4.45 -5.05
C PRO A 244 -9.68 3.41 -4.04
N ASN A 245 -8.76 2.85 -3.25
CA ASN A 245 -9.11 2.03 -2.08
C ASN A 245 -9.23 2.83 -0.77
N SER A 246 -8.80 4.09 -0.80
CA SER A 246 -8.93 5.07 0.27
C SER A 246 -9.08 6.45 -0.37
N PRO A 247 -9.86 7.37 0.21
CA PRO A 247 -9.95 8.75 -0.27
C PRO A 247 -8.58 9.40 -0.49
N GLY A 248 -8.41 10.02 -1.66
CA GLY A 248 -7.16 10.70 -2.01
C GLY A 248 -6.01 9.79 -2.47
N LEU A 249 -6.24 8.49 -2.71
CA LEU A 249 -5.22 7.62 -3.30
C LEU A 249 -4.68 8.24 -4.59
N THR A 250 -3.39 8.60 -4.52
CA THR A 250 -2.70 9.34 -5.56
C THR A 250 -1.65 8.47 -6.22
N VAL A 251 -1.61 8.50 -7.55
CA VAL A 251 -0.59 7.86 -8.37
C VAL A 251 0.38 8.94 -8.85
N LEU A 252 1.66 8.77 -8.51
CA LEU A 252 2.75 9.63 -8.96
C LEU A 252 3.57 8.92 -10.02
N VAL A 253 3.77 9.57 -11.16
CA VAL A 253 4.51 9.03 -12.30
C VAL A 253 5.54 10.03 -12.82
N PRO A 254 6.69 9.58 -13.36
CA PRO A 254 7.56 10.43 -14.15
C PRO A 254 6.89 10.83 -15.47
N ARG A 255 7.23 11.99 -16.02
CA ARG A 255 6.79 12.47 -17.35
C ARG A 255 7.40 11.66 -18.49
N ARG A 256 8.49 10.95 -18.23
CA ARG A 256 9.14 10.02 -19.16
C ARG A 256 8.70 8.59 -18.85
N PRO A 257 8.36 7.76 -19.86
CA PRO A 257 8.15 6.34 -19.67
C PRO A 257 9.39 5.66 -19.12
N LEU A 258 9.22 5.03 -17.97
CA LEU A 258 10.24 4.30 -17.23
C LEU A 258 9.67 2.93 -16.85
N THR A 259 10.53 1.93 -16.63
CA THR A 259 10.07 0.59 -16.23
C THR A 259 9.23 0.65 -14.96
N SER A 260 8.20 -0.20 -14.87
CA SER A 260 7.42 -0.37 -13.64
C SER A 260 8.22 -0.94 -12.46
N ASP A 261 9.39 -1.52 -12.72
CA ASP A 261 10.30 -1.98 -11.68
C ASP A 261 11.10 -0.81 -11.09
N ILE A 262 10.53 -0.16 -10.09
CA ILE A 262 11.13 1.04 -9.51
C ILE A 262 12.56 0.78 -8.97
N PHE A 263 12.86 -0.41 -8.42
CA PHE A 263 14.21 -0.72 -7.94
C PHE A 263 15.25 -0.87 -9.08
N ARG A 264 14.80 -1.03 -10.33
CA ARG A 264 15.66 -1.16 -11.51
C ARG A 264 15.82 0.14 -12.30
N LEU A 265 15.24 1.25 -11.83
CA LEU A 265 15.48 2.56 -12.44
C LEU A 265 16.94 2.98 -12.34
N GLU A 266 17.40 3.82 -13.26
CA GLU A 266 18.69 4.49 -13.09
C GLU A 266 18.69 5.31 -11.79
N GLU A 267 19.87 5.44 -11.18
CA GLU A 267 19.98 6.03 -9.83
C GLU A 267 19.38 7.43 -9.73
N GLU A 268 19.60 8.28 -10.73
CA GLU A 268 19.05 9.64 -10.74
C GLU A 268 17.54 9.66 -10.94
N ASP A 269 16.98 8.77 -11.77
CA ASP A 269 15.53 8.63 -11.92
C ASP A 269 14.89 8.13 -10.62
N TYR A 270 15.53 7.17 -9.95
CA TYR A 270 15.09 6.65 -8.67
C TYR A 270 15.04 7.76 -7.61
N LYS A 271 16.15 8.49 -7.42
CA LYS A 271 16.26 9.61 -6.47
C LYS A 271 15.18 10.66 -6.75
N SER A 272 15.06 11.06 -8.00
CA SER A 272 14.09 12.09 -8.41
C SER A 272 12.65 11.65 -8.12
N LEU A 273 12.30 10.40 -8.44
CA LEU A 273 10.97 9.85 -8.17
C LEU A 273 10.68 9.77 -6.67
N VAL A 274 11.58 9.24 -5.85
CA VAL A 274 11.31 9.11 -4.41
C VAL A 274 11.21 10.47 -3.72
N LEU A 275 12.03 11.45 -4.11
CA LEU A 275 11.93 12.82 -3.60
C LEU A 275 10.60 13.49 -4.02
N ALA A 276 10.09 13.20 -5.21
CA ALA A 276 8.76 13.62 -5.61
C ALA A 276 7.67 12.96 -4.73
N THR A 277 7.83 11.70 -4.32
CA THR A 277 6.86 11.07 -3.40
C THR A 277 6.83 11.75 -2.03
N LEU A 278 7.98 12.22 -1.52
CA LEU A 278 8.07 12.97 -0.27
C LEU A 278 7.26 14.29 -0.34
N LYS A 279 7.38 15.02 -1.44
CA LYS A 279 6.63 16.26 -1.67
C LYS A 279 5.12 16.01 -1.74
N VAL A 280 4.71 15.03 -2.55
CA VAL A 280 3.29 14.72 -2.74
C VAL A 280 2.66 14.18 -1.45
N ALA A 281 3.37 13.34 -0.69
CA ALA A 281 2.88 12.84 0.58
C ALA A 281 2.55 13.98 1.56
N ARG A 282 3.44 14.97 1.71
CA ARG A 282 3.20 16.14 2.57
C ARG A 282 1.99 16.97 2.14
N ILE A 283 1.80 17.14 0.84
CA ILE A 283 0.62 17.80 0.27
C ILE A 283 -0.66 17.03 0.60
N LEU A 284 -0.61 15.70 0.56
CA LEU A 284 -1.76 14.86 0.92
C LEU A 284 -2.04 14.86 2.44
N GLU A 285 -1.00 14.84 3.27
CA GLU A 285 -1.12 14.95 4.73
C GLU A 285 -1.81 16.25 5.11
N GLU A 286 -1.33 17.38 4.59
CA GLU A 286 -1.92 18.70 4.85
C GLU A 286 -3.31 18.81 4.21
N GLY A 287 -3.40 18.50 2.92
CA GLY A 287 -4.60 18.75 2.13
C GLY A 287 -5.80 17.90 2.49
N LEU A 288 -5.61 16.74 3.13
CA LEU A 288 -6.73 15.88 3.55
C LEU A 288 -6.82 15.75 5.07
N GLY A 289 -5.97 16.46 5.83
CA GLY A 289 -5.83 16.24 7.26
C GLY A 289 -5.50 14.78 7.60
N ALA A 290 -4.74 14.11 6.74
CA ALA A 290 -4.32 12.73 6.96
C ALA A 290 -3.25 12.71 8.05
N TRP A 291 -3.35 11.75 8.98
CA TRP A 291 -2.36 11.65 10.07
C TRP A 291 -1.03 11.04 9.59
N GLY A 292 -1.05 10.46 8.38
CA GLY A 292 0.12 10.04 7.63
C GLY A 292 -0.27 9.55 6.24
N VAL A 293 0.74 9.16 5.45
CA VAL A 293 0.56 8.60 4.11
C VAL A 293 1.31 7.28 4.01
N GLY A 294 0.70 6.29 3.37
CA GLY A 294 1.35 5.05 2.94
C GLY A 294 2.00 5.19 1.57
N LEU A 295 3.10 4.48 1.35
CA LEU A 295 3.84 4.39 0.08
C LEU A 295 3.88 2.95 -0.41
N ILE A 296 3.54 2.74 -1.68
CA ILE A 296 3.68 1.44 -2.34
C ILE A 296 4.38 1.57 -3.69
N PHE A 297 5.42 0.74 -3.90
CA PHE A 297 5.99 0.42 -5.21
C PHE A 297 5.69 -1.04 -5.55
N GLU A 298 4.99 -1.29 -6.64
CA GLU A 298 4.55 -2.63 -7.05
C GLU A 298 4.76 -2.86 -8.55
N GLY A 299 4.17 -2.01 -9.40
CA GLY A 299 4.47 -1.99 -10.82
C GLY A 299 3.76 -3.05 -11.67
N PHE A 300 2.60 -3.56 -11.24
CA PHE A 300 1.92 -4.67 -11.95
C PHE A 300 0.54 -4.35 -12.52
N GLU A 301 -0.05 -3.19 -12.25
CA GLU A 301 -1.24 -2.79 -13.03
C GLU A 301 -0.87 -2.24 -14.41
N ILE A 302 0.21 -1.46 -14.48
CA ILE A 302 0.65 -0.75 -15.67
C ILE A 302 2.18 -0.79 -15.74
N ASP A 303 2.73 -1.17 -16.89
CA ASP A 303 4.18 -1.20 -17.11
C ASP A 303 4.73 0.21 -17.36
N TYR A 304 4.81 0.98 -16.28
CA TYR A 304 5.31 2.34 -16.24
C TYR A 304 5.66 2.66 -14.79
N ALA A 305 6.80 3.26 -14.46
CA ALA A 305 7.16 3.59 -13.07
C ALA A 305 6.04 4.39 -12.37
N HIS A 306 5.51 3.87 -11.27
CA HIS A 306 4.46 4.58 -10.52
C HIS A 306 4.51 4.27 -9.02
N ALA A 307 4.41 5.33 -8.23
CA ALA A 307 4.25 5.25 -6.79
C ALA A 307 2.78 5.45 -6.42
N LYS A 308 2.28 4.62 -5.51
CA LYS A 308 0.95 4.82 -4.91
C LYS A 308 1.14 5.46 -3.54
N LEU A 309 0.47 6.59 -3.33
CA LEU A 309 0.42 7.33 -2.08
C LEU A 309 -0.98 7.21 -1.51
N ILE A 310 -1.11 6.63 -0.32
CA ILE A 310 -2.39 6.28 0.31
C ILE A 310 -2.56 7.11 1.58
N PRO A 311 -3.39 8.17 1.57
CA PRO A 311 -3.68 8.95 2.78
C PRO A 311 -4.35 8.09 3.85
N LEU A 312 -3.91 8.26 5.09
CA LEU A 312 -4.46 7.59 6.27
C LEU A 312 -5.35 8.57 7.04
N LEU A 313 -6.65 8.41 6.87
CA LEU A 313 -7.66 9.30 7.44
C LEU A 313 -8.19 8.76 8.76
N SER A 314 -8.42 9.64 9.74
CA SER A 314 -9.07 9.24 10.98
C SER A 314 -10.60 9.17 10.79
N PRO A 315 -11.32 8.41 11.64
CA PRO A 315 -12.80 8.38 11.62
C PRO A 315 -13.46 9.76 11.77
N ASN A 316 -12.77 10.72 12.40
CA ASN A 316 -13.26 12.07 12.62
C ASN A 316 -12.86 13.06 11.50
N THR A 317 -12.12 12.62 10.49
CA THR A 317 -11.73 13.46 9.36
C THR A 317 -12.96 13.69 8.48
N SER A 318 -13.34 14.96 8.26
CA SER A 318 -14.55 15.38 7.58
C SER A 318 -14.49 15.26 6.05
N VAL A 319 -14.02 14.13 5.53
CA VAL A 319 -14.06 13.82 4.10
C VAL A 319 -15.33 13.00 3.85
N GLN A 320 -16.42 13.70 3.50
CA GLN A 320 -17.68 13.05 3.11
C GLN A 320 -17.58 12.67 1.64
N VAL A 321 -17.54 11.37 1.34
CA VAL A 321 -17.61 10.87 -0.04
C VAL A 321 -18.56 9.68 -0.09
N ASP A 322 -19.46 9.68 -1.07
CA ASP A 322 -20.40 8.59 -1.32
C ASP A 322 -19.65 7.31 -1.73
N GLY A 323 -19.55 6.38 -0.79
CA GLY A 323 -19.09 5.01 -1.00
C GLY A 323 -19.67 4.14 0.11
N GLY A 324 -20.34 3.04 -0.23
CA GLY A 324 -20.85 2.13 0.79
C GLY A 324 -19.68 1.47 1.53
N SER A 325 -19.45 1.85 2.79
CA SER A 325 -18.67 1.00 3.70
C SER A 325 -19.50 -0.22 4.04
N ASP A 326 -18.99 -1.42 3.80
CA ASP A 326 -19.55 -2.61 4.42
C ASP A 326 -19.12 -2.60 5.90
N PRO A 327 -20.04 -2.40 6.87
CA PRO A 327 -19.70 -2.36 8.29
C PRO A 327 -19.32 -3.75 8.85
N ASN A 328 -19.33 -4.80 8.01
CA ASN A 328 -19.23 -6.19 8.41
C ASN A 328 -17.94 -6.90 7.94
N SER A 329 -16.91 -6.17 7.49
CA SER A 329 -15.61 -6.79 7.16
C SER A 329 -14.98 -7.37 8.43
N SER A 330 -15.15 -8.67 8.64
CA SER A 330 -14.43 -9.41 9.68
C SER A 330 -12.93 -9.29 9.43
N PRO A 331 -12.08 -9.17 10.47
CA PRO A 331 -10.64 -9.13 10.27
C PRO A 331 -10.20 -10.37 9.47
N SER A 332 -9.55 -10.13 8.34
CA SER A 332 -8.90 -11.16 7.53
C SER A 332 -7.97 -11.97 8.42
N GLN A 333 -8.08 -13.30 8.36
CA GLN A 333 -7.09 -14.13 9.04
C GLN A 333 -5.70 -13.86 8.43
N PRO A 334 -4.61 -13.79 9.23
CA PRO A 334 -3.27 -13.61 8.71
C PRO A 334 -2.93 -14.68 7.67
N GLN A 335 -2.58 -14.26 6.45
CA GLN A 335 -2.25 -15.15 5.35
C GLN A 335 -0.81 -14.95 4.90
N LEU A 336 -0.13 -16.05 4.59
CA LEU A 336 1.18 -16.05 3.95
C LEU A 336 0.99 -16.27 2.44
N ASN A 337 1.39 -15.30 1.63
CA ASN A 337 1.32 -15.38 0.18
C ASN A 337 2.62 -15.98 -0.36
N THR A 338 2.60 -17.28 -0.66
CA THR A 338 3.76 -17.98 -1.24
C THR A 338 3.96 -17.69 -2.72
N PHE A 339 2.95 -17.12 -3.38
CA PHE A 339 2.97 -16.62 -4.75
C PHE A 339 2.35 -15.21 -4.75
N TYR A 340 2.80 -14.33 -5.64
CA TYR A 340 2.26 -12.99 -5.76
C TYR A 340 0.78 -13.03 -6.21
N PRO A 341 -0.16 -12.52 -5.39
CA PRO A 341 -1.60 -12.64 -5.63
C PRO A 341 -2.18 -11.51 -6.50
N GLY A 342 -1.34 -10.63 -7.08
CA GLY A 342 -1.79 -9.47 -7.84
C GLY A 342 -2.06 -8.21 -7.01
N PHE A 343 -1.63 -8.18 -5.74
CA PHE A 343 -1.56 -7.00 -4.89
C PHE A 343 -0.46 -7.18 -3.84
N VAL A 344 -0.10 -6.11 -3.13
CA VAL A 344 0.75 -6.14 -1.93
C VAL A 344 0.06 -5.43 -0.77
N SER A 345 0.39 -5.82 0.47
CA SER A 345 -0.21 -5.28 1.68
C SER A 345 0.83 -5.12 2.80
N SER A 346 0.59 -4.16 3.70
CA SER A 346 1.33 -4.03 4.96
C SER A 346 0.76 -4.91 6.07
N GLU A 347 -0.26 -5.73 5.80
CA GLU A 347 -0.75 -6.72 6.75
C GLU A 347 0.33 -7.73 7.13
N ASP A 348 0.24 -8.23 8.36
CA ASP A 348 1.12 -9.29 8.84
C ASP A 348 0.58 -10.66 8.43
N GLY A 349 1.48 -11.56 8.07
CA GLY A 349 1.15 -12.98 7.89
C GLY A 349 1.15 -13.76 9.22
N PRO A 350 1.04 -15.09 9.16
CA PRO A 350 1.25 -15.94 10.33
C PRO A 350 2.68 -15.78 10.87
N VAL A 351 2.86 -16.09 12.16
CA VAL A 351 4.19 -16.12 12.79
C VAL A 351 5.05 -17.19 12.10
N ALA A 352 6.21 -16.79 11.60
CA ALA A 352 7.18 -17.71 11.01
C ALA A 352 7.85 -18.56 12.10
N SER A 353 8.16 -19.82 11.79
CA SER A 353 8.94 -20.67 12.70
C SER A 353 10.39 -20.18 12.74
N MET A 354 11.07 -20.44 13.87
CA MET A 354 12.49 -20.11 14.00
C MET A 354 13.34 -20.84 12.95
N ASP A 355 12.98 -22.09 12.63
CA ASP A 355 13.68 -22.88 11.61
C ASP A 355 13.51 -22.26 10.21
N SER A 356 12.30 -21.83 9.83
CA SER A 356 12.09 -21.23 8.50
C SER A 356 12.76 -19.85 8.37
N LEU A 357 12.77 -19.05 9.43
CA LEU A 357 13.52 -17.79 9.48
C LEU A 357 15.02 -18.04 9.38
N LYS A 358 15.54 -19.07 10.08
CA LYS A 358 16.95 -19.45 10.01
C LYS A 358 17.34 -19.95 8.62
N GLU A 359 16.55 -20.82 8.01
CA GLU A 359 16.80 -21.31 6.64
C GLU A 359 16.84 -20.17 5.61
N LEU A 360 15.88 -19.24 5.69
CA LEU A 360 15.87 -18.06 4.82
C LEU A 360 17.06 -17.14 5.09
N HIS A 361 17.38 -16.89 6.36
CA HIS A 361 18.52 -16.07 6.75
C HIS A 361 19.82 -16.67 6.23
N ASP A 362 20.03 -17.98 6.44
CA ASP A 362 21.21 -18.69 6.00
C ASP A 362 21.30 -18.65 4.48
N LYS A 363 20.19 -18.81 3.74
CA LYS A 363 20.16 -18.70 2.27
C LYS A 363 20.51 -17.29 1.78
N ILE A 364 20.04 -16.24 2.44
CA ILE A 364 20.30 -14.85 2.03
C ILE A 364 21.72 -14.41 2.37
N SER A 365 22.24 -14.89 3.50
CA SER A 365 23.53 -14.45 4.07
C SER A 365 24.73 -15.29 3.61
N GLN A 366 24.58 -16.26 2.72
CA GLN A 366 25.72 -17.00 2.19
C GLN A 366 26.61 -16.05 1.39
N ASP A 367 27.92 -15.99 1.64
CA ASP A 367 28.81 -15.21 0.77
C ASP A 367 28.78 -15.77 -0.67
N SER A 368 28.77 -14.87 -1.66
CA SER A 368 28.85 -15.23 -3.09
C SER A 368 30.26 -15.64 -3.49
#